data_AF-A0A7X2MJ14-F1
#
_entry.id   AF-A0A7X2MJ14-F1
#
_cell.length_a   1.000
_cell.length_b   1.000
_cell.length_c   1.000
_cell.angle_alpha   90.00
_cell.angle_beta   90.00
_cell.angle_gamma   90.00
#
_symmetry.space_group_name_H-M   'P 1'
#
loop_
_entity.id
_entity.type
_entity.pdbx_description
1 polymer ?
#
loop_
_entity_poly.entity_id
_entity_poly.type
_entity_poly.pdbx_seq_one_letter_code
_entity_poly.pdbx_strand_id
1 'polypeptide(L)'
;VHRKNSDFAAFIGAQSLQKPMEYHDADATANARLAARLPYLFACCRFAHYLKCIVRDKIGSFRERDEMERWLNDWVMNYVDGDPANSSQETKSRKPLAAAEVNVEEQEDNPGYYSAKFFLRPHYQLEGLTVSLRLVSKLPSLKNDNA
;
A
#
# COMPACT_ATOMS: atom_id res chain seq x y z
N VAL A 1 -24.36 2.77 -5.05
CA VAL A 1 -25.04 3.89 -5.72
C VAL A 1 -25.66 3.38 -7.01
N HIS A 2 -26.95 3.60 -7.20
CA HIS A 2 -27.69 3.21 -8.39
C HIS A 2 -27.47 4.23 -9.51
N ARG A 3 -27.28 3.76 -10.75
CA ARG A 3 -27.18 4.62 -11.93
C ARG A 3 -28.60 4.94 -12.42
N LYS A 4 -28.97 6.22 -12.36
CA LYS A 4 -30.27 6.70 -12.85
C LYS A 4 -30.52 6.23 -14.29
N ASN A 5 -31.74 5.73 -14.55
CA ASN A 5 -32.20 5.20 -15.84
C ASN A 5 -31.41 3.98 -16.35
N SER A 6 -30.84 3.18 -15.45
CA SER A 6 -30.18 1.91 -15.76
C SER A 6 -30.49 0.91 -14.65
N ASP A 7 -30.30 -0.37 -14.91
CA ASP A 7 -30.28 -1.45 -13.93
C ASP A 7 -28.93 -1.56 -13.18
N PHE A 8 -27.96 -0.73 -13.52
CA PHE A 8 -26.61 -0.78 -12.98
C PHE A 8 -26.49 -0.11 -11.60
N ALA A 9 -25.70 -0.71 -10.71
CA ALA A 9 -25.27 -0.12 -9.45
C ALA A 9 -23.78 -0.36 -9.22
N ALA A 10 -23.13 0.56 -8.50
CA ALA A 10 -21.71 0.48 -8.18
C ALA A 10 -21.39 0.88 -6.74
N PHE A 11 -20.28 0.37 -6.22
CA PHE A 11 -19.64 0.85 -5.00
C PHE A 11 -18.61 1.91 -5.39
N ILE A 12 -18.81 3.14 -4.93
CA ILE A 12 -17.89 4.27 -5.26
C ILE A 12 -16.62 4.20 -4.40
N GLY A 13 -16.73 3.65 -3.19
CA GLY A 13 -15.61 3.39 -2.30
C GLY A 13 -16.00 2.34 -1.27
N ALA A 14 -15.00 1.78 -0.60
CA ALA A 14 -15.16 0.73 0.40
C ALA A 14 -14.44 1.13 1.70
N GLN A 15 -15.14 1.91 2.53
CA GLN A 15 -14.66 2.32 3.84
C GLN A 15 -15.06 1.29 4.89
N SER A 16 -14.20 1.08 5.89
CA SER A 16 -14.54 0.30 7.07
C SER A 16 -15.36 1.14 8.06
N LEU A 17 -15.77 0.53 9.17
CA LEU A 17 -16.46 1.25 10.26
C LEU A 17 -15.51 2.13 11.10
N GLN A 18 -14.19 1.94 10.96
CA GLN A 18 -13.21 2.69 11.74
C GLN A 18 -13.20 4.16 11.31
N LYS A 19 -13.36 5.07 12.29
CA LYS A 19 -13.10 6.50 12.06
C LYS A 19 -11.59 6.75 12.13
N PRO A 20 -10.92 7.16 11.04
CA PRO A 20 -9.49 7.43 11.05
C PRO A 20 -9.19 8.62 11.96
N MET A 21 -8.18 8.47 12.83
CA MET A 21 -7.72 9.51 13.73
C MET A 21 -6.86 10.52 12.96
N GLU A 22 -6.98 11.80 13.31
CA GLU A 22 -6.11 12.86 12.81
C GLU A 22 -4.94 13.04 13.79
N TYR A 23 -3.74 13.11 13.23
CA TYR A 23 -2.50 13.28 13.97
C TYR A 23 -1.86 14.62 13.58
N HIS A 24 -0.92 15.09 14.40
CA HIS A 24 -0.11 16.26 14.06
C HIS A 24 0.80 16.00 12.85
N ASP A 25 1.28 14.76 12.72
CA ASP A 25 2.03 14.32 11.56
C ASP A 25 1.09 13.96 10.40
N ALA A 26 1.41 14.49 9.22
CA ALA A 26 0.65 14.27 8.00
C ALA A 26 0.76 12.82 7.53
N ASP A 27 1.93 12.18 7.72
CA ASP A 27 2.16 10.80 7.31
C ASP A 27 1.39 9.83 8.21
N ALA A 28 1.42 10.06 9.53
CA ALA A 28 0.56 9.33 10.48
C ALA A 28 -0.94 9.44 10.13
N THR A 29 -1.41 10.63 9.76
CA THR A 29 -2.79 10.85 9.32
C THR A 29 -3.11 10.12 8.01
N ALA A 30 -2.18 10.12 7.05
CA ALA A 30 -2.33 9.38 5.80
C ALA A 30 -2.42 7.86 6.06
N ASN A 31 -1.55 7.33 6.92
CA ASN A 31 -1.54 5.92 7.32
C ASN A 31 -2.85 5.51 8.00
N ALA A 32 -3.38 6.34 8.90
CA ALA A 32 -4.67 6.09 9.55
C ALA A 32 -5.84 6.05 8.55
N ARG A 33 -5.83 6.94 7.54
CA ARG A 33 -6.83 6.94 6.47
C ARG A 33 -6.71 5.73 5.56
N LEU A 34 -5.49 5.23 5.29
CA LEU A 34 -5.28 4.00 4.52
C LEU A 34 -5.79 2.77 5.29
N ALA A 35 -5.50 2.68 6.59
CA ALA A 35 -5.92 1.56 7.44
C ALA A 35 -7.45 1.44 7.55
N ALA A 36 -8.17 2.56 7.47
CA ALA A 36 -9.64 2.57 7.52
C ALA A 36 -10.33 2.07 6.24
N ARG A 37 -9.57 1.74 5.17
CA ARG A 37 -10.13 1.35 3.87
C ARG A 37 -10.02 -0.15 3.63
N LEU A 38 -11.15 -0.77 3.29
CA LEU A 38 -11.23 -2.22 3.07
C LEU A 38 -10.33 -2.74 1.94
N PRO A 39 -10.17 -2.05 0.78
CA PRO A 39 -9.31 -2.54 -0.30
C PRO A 39 -7.86 -2.76 0.14
N TYR A 40 -7.31 -1.85 0.96
CA TYR A 40 -5.95 -1.95 1.47
C TYR A 40 -5.86 -2.93 2.64
N LEU A 41 -6.88 -2.96 3.49
CA LEU A 41 -6.96 -3.91 4.60
C LEU A 41 -6.99 -5.36 4.08
N PHE A 42 -7.77 -5.65 3.03
CA PHE A 42 -7.79 -6.99 2.42
C PHE A 42 -6.44 -7.41 1.84
N ALA A 43 -5.69 -6.49 1.22
CA ALA A 43 -4.34 -6.76 0.76
C ALA A 43 -3.44 -7.15 1.95
N CYS A 44 -3.45 -6.36 3.02
CA CYS A 44 -2.69 -6.65 4.25
C CYS A 44 -3.07 -8.00 4.87
N CYS A 45 -4.36 -8.31 5.01
CA CYS A 45 -4.82 -9.60 5.53
C CYS A 45 -4.34 -10.76 4.67
N ARG A 46 -4.29 -10.60 3.35
CA ARG A 46 -3.83 -11.69 2.49
C ARG A 46 -2.34 -11.95 2.63
N PHE A 47 -1.51 -10.90 2.78
CA PHE A 47 -0.10 -11.05 3.13
C PHE A 47 0.07 -11.71 4.51
N ALA A 48 -0.72 -11.32 5.51
CA ALA A 48 -0.70 -11.95 6.82
C ALA A 48 -1.01 -13.46 6.74
N HIS A 49 -1.99 -13.87 5.92
CA HIS A 49 -2.27 -15.29 5.68
C HIS A 49 -1.09 -16.02 5.04
N TYR A 50 -0.42 -15.42 4.05
CA TYR A 50 0.77 -16.02 3.44
C TYR A 50 1.90 -16.16 4.44
N LEU A 51 2.20 -15.09 5.19
CA LEU A 51 3.25 -15.08 6.21
C LEU A 51 2.99 -16.13 7.28
N LYS A 52 1.75 -16.33 7.71
CA LYS A 52 1.42 -17.37 8.69
C LYS A 52 1.79 -18.77 8.20
N CYS A 53 1.49 -19.10 6.94
CA CYS A 53 1.84 -20.39 6.35
C CYS A 53 3.35 -20.51 6.12
N ILE A 54 3.97 -19.47 5.57
CA ILE A 54 5.40 -19.41 5.29
C ILE A 54 6.23 -19.60 6.55
N VAL A 55 5.94 -18.81 7.59
CA VAL A 55 6.68 -18.86 8.85
C VAL A 55 6.54 -20.24 9.48
N ARG A 56 5.32 -20.81 9.50
CA ARG A 56 5.07 -22.17 10.01
C ARG A 56 5.94 -23.21 9.30
N ASP A 57 6.01 -23.16 7.98
CA ASP A 57 6.73 -24.16 7.18
C ASP A 57 8.26 -23.94 7.24
N LYS A 58 8.70 -22.73 7.62
CA LYS A 58 10.11 -22.33 7.70
C LYS A 58 10.69 -22.36 9.11
N ILE A 59 9.91 -22.70 10.15
CA ILE A 59 10.43 -22.87 11.51
C ILE A 59 11.57 -23.91 11.49
N GLY A 60 12.74 -23.53 12.01
CA GLY A 60 13.92 -24.38 12.07
C GLY A 60 14.73 -24.50 10.77
N SER A 61 14.35 -23.78 9.71
CA SER A 61 15.07 -23.82 8.42
C SER A 61 16.10 -22.69 8.25
N PHE A 62 15.83 -21.51 8.79
CA PHE A 62 16.74 -20.36 8.72
C PHE A 62 17.79 -20.45 9.82
N ARG A 63 19.05 -20.14 9.47
CA ARG A 63 20.16 -20.18 10.42
C ARG A 63 20.46 -18.82 11.04
N GLU A 64 20.28 -17.74 10.27
CA GLU A 64 20.65 -16.39 10.69
C GLU A 64 19.59 -15.35 10.29
N ARG A 65 19.55 -14.25 11.05
CA ARG A 65 18.69 -13.07 10.79
C ARG A 65 18.79 -12.57 9.35
N ASP A 66 20.01 -12.41 8.83
CA ASP A 66 20.26 -11.87 7.49
C ASP A 66 19.69 -12.74 6.39
N GLU A 67 19.72 -14.07 6.57
CA GLU A 67 19.15 -15.01 5.63
C GLU A 67 17.62 -14.87 5.59
N MET A 68 17.00 -14.73 6.76
CA MET A 68 15.55 -14.53 6.89
C MET A 68 15.12 -13.21 6.25
N GLU A 69 15.83 -12.12 6.54
CA GLU A 69 15.51 -10.79 5.99
C GLU A 69 15.59 -10.76 4.47
N ARG A 70 16.68 -11.30 3.89
CA ARG A 70 16.83 -11.38 2.42
C ARG A 70 15.73 -12.22 1.79
N TRP A 71 15.46 -13.39 2.36
CA TRP A 71 14.45 -14.29 1.83
C TRP A 71 13.04 -13.67 1.86
N LEU A 72 12.69 -12.98 2.96
CA LEU A 72 11.39 -12.30 3.06
C LEU A 72 11.29 -11.10 2.12
N ASN A 73 12.36 -10.34 1.93
CA ASN A 73 12.41 -9.26 0.94
C ASN A 73 12.25 -9.81 -0.49
N ASP A 74 12.97 -10.86 -0.86
CA ASP A 74 12.84 -11.49 -2.18
C ASP A 74 11.44 -12.05 -2.40
N TRP A 75 10.84 -12.64 -1.37
CA TRP A 75 9.47 -13.15 -1.44
C TRP A 75 8.45 -12.02 -1.69
N VAL A 76 8.51 -10.92 -0.93
CA VAL A 76 7.53 -9.83 -1.06
C VAL A 76 7.68 -9.07 -2.38
N MET A 77 8.90 -8.99 -2.94
CA MET A 77 9.16 -8.34 -4.23
C MET A 77 8.42 -8.99 -5.41
N ASN A 78 8.03 -10.26 -5.30
CA ASN A 78 7.18 -10.91 -6.32
C ASN A 78 5.81 -10.22 -6.48
N TYR A 79 5.34 -9.52 -5.46
CA TYR A 79 4.05 -8.81 -5.42
C TYR A 79 4.19 -7.30 -5.62
N VAL A 80 5.43 -6.82 -5.82
CA VAL A 80 5.73 -5.42 -6.09
C VAL A 80 5.78 -5.19 -7.61
N ASP A 81 5.13 -4.12 -8.05
CA ASP A 81 5.25 -3.60 -9.41
C ASP A 81 6.52 -2.77 -9.55
N GLY A 82 7.39 -3.16 -10.49
CA GLY A 82 8.68 -2.50 -10.71
C GLY A 82 8.57 -1.15 -11.42
N ASP A 83 7.46 -0.91 -12.13
CA ASP A 83 7.15 0.40 -12.72
C ASP A 83 5.70 0.82 -12.46
N PRO A 84 5.38 1.23 -11.22
CA PRO A 84 4.04 1.63 -10.83
C PRO A 84 3.48 2.81 -11.64
N ALA A 85 4.35 3.62 -12.27
CA ALA A 85 3.93 4.80 -13.01
C ALA A 85 3.32 4.40 -14.36
N ASN A 86 3.98 3.48 -15.09
CA ASN A 86 3.60 3.12 -16.45
C ASN A 86 2.81 1.80 -16.56
N SER A 87 2.78 0.99 -15.51
CA SER A 87 2.06 -0.29 -15.52
C SER A 87 0.55 -0.15 -15.73
N SER A 88 0.00 -1.12 -16.48
CA SER A 88 -1.43 -1.23 -16.75
C SER A 88 -2.23 -1.54 -15.48
N GLN A 89 -3.54 -1.29 -15.52
CA GLN A 89 -4.45 -1.59 -14.40
C GLN A 89 -4.49 -3.09 -14.08
N GLU A 90 -4.34 -3.95 -15.10
CA GLU A 90 -4.28 -5.40 -14.91
C GLU A 90 -3.02 -5.79 -14.11
N THR A 91 -1.86 -5.23 -14.46
CA THR A 91 -0.60 -5.47 -13.74
C THR A 91 -0.69 -5.00 -12.29
N LYS A 92 -1.21 -3.78 -12.06
CA LYS A 92 -1.43 -3.21 -10.72
C LYS A 92 -2.43 -4.01 -9.87
N SER A 93 -3.38 -4.69 -10.52
CA SER A 93 -4.32 -5.57 -9.84
C SER A 93 -3.67 -6.90 -9.44
N ARG A 94 -2.75 -7.43 -10.26
CA ARG A 94 -2.00 -8.66 -9.96
C ARG A 94 -0.87 -8.45 -8.96
N LYS A 95 -0.23 -7.28 -9.00
CA LYS A 95 0.85 -6.84 -8.12
C LYS A 95 0.36 -5.64 -7.30
N PRO A 96 -0.24 -5.87 -6.12
CA PRO A 96 -0.97 -4.82 -5.40
C PRO A 96 -0.05 -3.78 -4.74
N LEU A 97 1.26 -4.01 -4.68
CA LEU A 97 2.22 -3.17 -3.99
C LEU A 97 3.03 -2.33 -4.97
N ALA A 98 3.16 -1.04 -4.67
CA ALA A 98 4.07 -0.13 -5.35
C ALA A 98 5.50 -0.19 -4.78
N ALA A 99 5.64 -0.52 -3.50
CA ALA A 99 6.91 -0.76 -2.83
C ALA A 99 6.71 -1.64 -1.60
N ALA A 100 7.75 -2.35 -1.19
CA ALA A 100 7.77 -3.11 0.05
C ALA A 100 9.17 -3.15 0.66
N GLU A 101 9.25 -3.21 1.98
CA GLU A 101 10.49 -3.36 2.75
C GLU A 101 10.21 -4.26 3.96
N VAL A 102 11.16 -5.13 4.30
CA VAL A 102 11.08 -6.03 5.45
C VAL A 102 12.33 -5.89 6.29
N ASN A 103 12.17 -5.59 7.57
CA ASN A 103 13.26 -5.48 8.53
C ASN A 103 13.10 -6.58 9.59
N VAL A 104 14.16 -7.35 9.84
CA VAL A 104 14.15 -8.43 10.82
C VAL A 104 15.12 -8.11 11.94
N GLU A 105 14.61 -8.10 13.17
CA GLU A 105 15.38 -7.85 14.39
C GLU A 105 15.41 -9.14 15.22
N GLU A 106 16.58 -9.50 15.76
CA GLU A 106 16.70 -10.59 16.72
C GLU A 106 16.28 -10.10 18.12
N GLN A 107 15.56 -10.93 18.87
CA GLN A 107 15.18 -10.61 20.24
C GLN A 107 16.32 -10.95 21.19
N GLU A 108 16.96 -9.92 21.76
CA GLU A 108 18.09 -10.08 22.69
C GLU A 108 17.76 -10.99 23.88
N ASP A 109 16.52 -10.94 24.36
CA ASP A 109 16.06 -11.72 25.52
C ASP A 109 15.82 -13.20 25.22
N ASN A 110 15.74 -13.60 23.93
CA ASN A 110 15.36 -14.96 23.55
C ASN A 110 16.04 -15.42 22.26
N PRO A 111 17.21 -16.08 22.36
CA PRO A 111 17.97 -16.56 21.20
C PRO A 111 17.14 -17.44 20.27
N GLY A 112 17.18 -17.14 18.97
CA GLY A 112 16.40 -17.84 17.95
C GLY A 112 14.97 -17.31 17.74
N TYR A 113 14.55 -16.29 18.49
CA TYR A 113 13.33 -15.53 18.22
C TYR A 113 13.64 -14.25 17.46
N TYR A 114 12.87 -14.02 16.40
CA TYR A 114 13.02 -12.87 15.52
C TYR A 114 11.70 -12.10 15.41
N SER A 115 11.78 -10.78 15.33
CA SER A 115 10.66 -9.88 15.06
C SER A 115 10.82 -9.30 13.65
N ALA A 116 9.82 -9.48 12.80
CA ALA A 116 9.84 -8.96 11.44
C ALA A 116 8.82 -7.83 11.27
N LYS A 117 9.28 -6.66 10.79
CA LYS A 117 8.45 -5.50 10.47
C LYS A 117 8.32 -5.40 8.95
N PHE A 118 7.09 -5.48 8.45
CA PHE A 118 6.77 -5.36 7.04
C PHE A 118 6.20 -3.98 6.74
N PHE A 119 6.84 -3.24 5.85
CA PHE A 119 6.35 -1.97 5.32
C PHE A 119 5.82 -2.22 3.91
N LEU A 120 4.50 -2.15 3.74
CA LEU A 120 3.81 -2.45 2.48
C LEU A 120 3.17 -1.17 1.94
N ARG A 121 3.63 -0.67 0.80
CA ARG A 121 3.06 0.52 0.15
C ARG A 121 2.15 0.10 -1.00
N PRO A 122 0.81 0.24 -0.87
CA PRO A 122 -0.12 -0.13 -1.94
C PRO A 122 -0.12 0.90 -3.07
N HIS A 123 -0.71 0.54 -4.21
CA HIS A 123 -1.07 1.53 -5.24
C HIS A 123 -2.22 2.42 -4.75
N TYR A 124 -2.05 3.75 -4.86
CA TYR A 124 -3.11 4.69 -4.52
C TYR A 124 -4.25 4.61 -5.53
N GLN A 125 -5.48 4.53 -5.01
CA GLN A 125 -6.70 4.62 -5.79
C GLN A 125 -7.16 6.08 -5.82
N LEU A 126 -7.76 6.49 -6.93
CA LEU A 126 -8.36 7.81 -7.05
C LEU A 126 -9.64 7.86 -6.21
N GLU A 127 -9.62 8.66 -5.14
CA GLU A 127 -10.76 8.78 -4.20
C GLU A 127 -11.56 10.07 -4.43
N GLY A 128 -10.89 11.12 -4.90
CA GLY A 128 -11.48 12.42 -5.07
C GLY A 128 -10.54 13.36 -5.80
N LEU A 129 -11.12 14.25 -6.59
CA LEU A 129 -10.41 15.27 -7.33
C LEU A 129 -11.15 16.59 -7.11
N THR A 130 -10.47 17.59 -6.53
CA THR A 130 -11.00 18.95 -6.48
C THR A 130 -10.48 19.70 -7.70
N VAL A 131 -11.38 20.11 -8.59
CA VAL A 131 -11.02 20.83 -9.81
C VAL A 131 -11.37 22.31 -9.63
N SER A 132 -10.37 23.19 -9.79
CA SER A 132 -10.60 24.64 -9.90
C SER A 132 -10.41 25.09 -11.34
N LEU A 133 -11.48 25.58 -11.97
CA LEU A 133 -11.42 26.17 -13.31
C LEU A 133 -11.16 27.67 -13.19
N ARG A 134 -10.17 28.16 -13.94
CA ARG A 134 -9.84 29.60 -13.99
C ARG A 134 -9.82 30.04 -15.44
N LEU A 135 -10.55 31.12 -15.75
CA LEU A 135 -10.48 31.77 -17.05
C LEU A 135 -9.27 32.70 -17.05
N VAL A 136 -8.32 32.47 -17.95
CA VAL A 136 -7.07 33.22 -18.05
C VAL A 136 -6.83 33.62 -19.49
N SER A 137 -6.39 34.85 -19.73
CA SER A 137 -6.05 35.34 -21.07
C SER A 137 -4.73 34.76 -21.60
N LYS A 138 -3.83 34.36 -20.71
CA LYS A 138 -2.57 33.65 -21.01
C LYS A 138 -2.36 32.57 -19.95
N LEU A 139 -2.03 31.35 -20.38
CA LEU A 139 -1.78 30.24 -19.46
C LEU A 139 -0.61 30.58 -18.52
N PRO A 140 -0.72 30.37 -17.20
CA PRO A 140 0.35 30.62 -16.25
C PRO A 140 1.64 29.85 -16.56
N SER A 141 1.53 28.63 -17.11
CA SER A 141 2.69 27.84 -17.55
C SER A 141 3.47 28.47 -18.69
N LEU A 142 2.84 29.32 -19.50
CA LEU A 142 3.44 30.06 -20.61
C LEU A 142 3.87 31.49 -20.21
N LYS A 143 3.76 31.85 -18.93
CA LYS A 143 4.17 33.15 -18.40
C LYS A 143 5.61 33.18 -17.90
N ASN A 144 6.26 32.03 -17.75
CA ASN A 144 7.69 31.95 -17.52
C ASN A 144 8.43 32.12 -18.84
N ASP A 145 8.53 33.37 -19.28
CA ASP A 145 9.66 33.91 -20.03
C ASP A 145 9.53 35.44 -20.05
N ASN A 146 10.48 36.09 -19.39
CA ASN A 146 10.74 37.54 -19.30
C ASN A 146 9.91 38.37 -18.32
N ALA A 147 10.35 38.40 -17.06
CA ALA A 147 10.51 39.62 -16.26
C ALA A 147 11.60 39.39 -15.20
#